data_AF-A0A0N7LNB4-F1
#
_entry.id   AF-A0A0N7LNB4-F1
#
_cell.length_a   1.000
_cell.length_b   1.000
_cell.length_c   1.000
_cell.angle_alpha   90.00
_cell.angle_beta   90.00
_cell.angle_gamma   90.00
#
_symmetry.space_group_name_H-M   'P 1'
#
loop_
_entity.id
_entity.type
_entity.pdbx_description
1 polymer ?
#
loop_
_entity_poly.entity_id
_entity_poly.type
_entity_poly.pdbx_seq_one_letter_code
_entity_poly.pdbx_strand_id
1 'polypeptide(L)'
;MTQLMKRPQCPNVLTVHDVQVLDITTEASGIKRYVLFGLFTLMAFVGGSFYWVFGSKLDGAVVAPASFVVEGDRKTVEDLDGGIIDSILVTDEEFVQAGQPLVQLDSSDIDVDLSIVGSQMGELSVRRARLLAQINGTDRFDEPTALAGFSDGMQRLHWLSPYLTQKQLFDAEARARRTEAQINAQRI
;
A
#
# COMPACT_ATOMS: atom_id res chain seq x y z
N MET A 1 10.57 101.90 -105.19
CA MET A 1 9.42 101.02 -105.49
C MET A 1 9.95 99.68 -105.97
N THR A 2 9.66 98.59 -105.28
CA THR A 2 8.96 97.38 -105.77
C THR A 2 9.32 96.18 -104.86
N GLN A 3 8.27 95.56 -104.34
CA GLN A 3 8.18 94.45 -103.40
C GLN A 3 8.75 93.11 -103.94
N LEU A 4 9.14 92.22 -103.02
CA LEU A 4 9.11 90.74 -103.11
C LEU A 4 9.31 90.22 -101.67
N MET A 5 8.29 89.94 -100.85
CA MET A 5 7.29 88.85 -100.84
C MET A 5 7.89 87.43 -100.66
N LYS A 6 7.29 86.65 -99.71
CA LYS A 6 7.30 85.15 -99.53
C LYS A 6 8.17 84.67 -98.34
N ARG A 7 7.76 83.86 -97.33
CA ARG A 7 6.55 83.06 -96.97
C ARG A 7 6.75 82.40 -95.55
N PRO A 8 5.98 81.40 -95.05
CA PRO A 8 5.22 81.47 -93.78
C PRO A 8 5.62 80.47 -92.63
N GLN A 9 4.98 80.66 -91.46
CA GLN A 9 4.55 79.74 -90.35
C GLN A 9 5.49 78.69 -89.70
N CYS A 10 5.61 78.83 -88.34
CA CYS A 10 5.65 77.91 -87.17
C CYS A 10 5.86 76.38 -87.37
N PRO A 11 6.26 75.54 -86.36
CA PRO A 11 6.24 75.72 -84.89
C PRO A 11 7.49 75.18 -84.14
N ASN A 12 7.61 75.40 -82.83
CA ASN A 12 8.08 74.40 -81.83
C ASN A 12 8.44 75.02 -80.47
N VAL A 13 7.52 74.82 -79.53
CA VAL A 13 7.72 74.38 -78.13
C VAL A 13 9.17 74.43 -77.63
N LEU A 14 9.51 75.48 -76.87
CA LEU A 14 10.59 75.45 -75.89
C LEU A 14 10.00 75.16 -74.51
N THR A 15 9.72 73.89 -74.26
CA THR A 15 9.46 73.35 -72.90
C THR A 15 10.74 72.68 -72.39
N VAL A 16 11.57 73.43 -71.68
CA VAL A 16 12.58 72.92 -70.73
C VAL A 16 12.82 74.04 -69.71
N HIS A 17 11.78 74.47 -68.99
CA HIS A 17 11.91 75.55 -68.01
C HIS A 17 12.38 75.07 -66.63
N ASP A 18 12.31 73.78 -66.27
CA ASP A 18 12.60 73.37 -64.90
C ASP A 18 13.17 71.95 -64.80
N VAL A 19 14.23 71.65 -65.57
CA VAL A 19 15.14 70.58 -65.15
C VAL A 19 16.40 71.26 -64.66
N GLN A 20 16.29 71.82 -63.45
CA GLN A 20 17.43 71.91 -62.57
C GLN A 20 17.98 70.50 -62.46
N VAL A 21 19.01 70.23 -63.26
CA VAL A 21 19.90 69.10 -63.05
C VAL A 21 20.35 69.27 -61.61
N LEU A 22 19.85 68.38 -60.75
CA LEU A 22 20.26 68.28 -59.36
C LEU A 22 21.69 67.79 -59.45
N ASP A 23 22.60 68.73 -59.63
CA ASP A 23 24.02 68.51 -59.80
C ASP A 23 24.49 68.02 -58.44
N ILE A 24 24.49 66.70 -58.28
CA ILE A 24 25.18 66.00 -57.20
C ILE A 24 26.69 66.09 -57.45
N THR A 25 27.18 67.31 -57.69
CA THR A 25 28.61 67.62 -57.65
C THR A 25 29.08 67.36 -56.24
N THR A 26 29.97 66.39 -56.20
CA THR A 26 30.33 65.58 -55.07
C THR A 26 31.35 66.31 -54.21
N GLU A 27 30.92 67.30 -53.45
CA GLU A 27 31.72 67.93 -52.37
C GLU A 27 31.27 67.35 -51.00
N ALA A 28 31.25 66.02 -50.89
CA ALA A 28 30.67 65.32 -49.73
C ALA A 28 31.71 64.62 -48.86
N SER A 29 32.93 65.15 -48.78
CA SER A 29 33.99 64.61 -47.91
C SER A 29 33.59 64.61 -46.43
N GLY A 30 32.79 65.60 -46.00
CA GLY A 30 32.22 65.66 -44.65
C GLY A 30 31.05 64.71 -44.38
N ILE A 31 30.19 64.46 -45.38
CA ILE A 31 28.96 63.65 -45.21
C ILE A 31 29.29 62.16 -45.11
N LYS A 32 30.27 61.68 -45.89
CA LYS A 32 30.76 60.29 -45.78
C LYS A 32 31.20 59.95 -44.35
N ARG A 33 31.81 60.89 -43.62
CA ARG A 33 32.18 60.71 -42.20
C ARG A 33 30.95 60.49 -41.31
N TYR A 34 29.90 61.29 -41.45
CA TYR A 34 28.69 61.16 -40.63
C TYR A 34 27.89 59.90 -40.98
N VAL A 35 27.83 59.54 -42.27
CA VAL A 35 27.19 58.28 -42.72
C VAL A 35 27.97 57.07 -42.20
N LEU A 36 29.31 57.10 -42.25
CA LEU A 36 30.15 56.03 -41.72
C LEU A 36 30.02 55.92 -40.18
N PHE A 37 29.93 57.06 -39.48
CA PHE A 37 29.69 57.09 -38.04
C PHE A 37 28.32 56.53 -37.67
N GLY A 38 27.28 56.85 -38.45
CA GLY A 38 25.94 56.28 -38.29
C GLY A 38 25.91 54.76 -38.53
N LEU A 39 26.57 54.30 -39.60
CA LEU A 39 26.69 52.87 -39.91
C LEU A 39 27.45 52.11 -38.82
N PHE A 40 28.55 52.68 -38.33
CA PHE A 40 29.31 52.11 -37.21
C PHE A 40 28.46 52.00 -35.95
N THR A 41 27.71 53.05 -35.61
CA THR A 41 26.84 53.08 -34.43
C THR A 41 25.75 52.01 -34.52
N LEU A 42 25.12 51.86 -35.68
CA LEU A 42 24.12 50.82 -35.93
C LEU A 42 24.72 49.42 -35.76
N MET A 43 25.89 49.20 -36.38
CA MET A 43 26.57 47.90 -36.37
C MET A 43 27.04 47.54 -34.96
N ALA A 44 27.49 48.51 -34.17
CA ALA A 44 27.85 48.32 -32.77
C ALA A 44 26.63 47.96 -31.91
N PHE A 45 25.49 48.62 -32.12
CA PHE A 45 24.28 48.34 -31.35
C PHE A 45 23.72 46.95 -31.67
N VAL A 46 23.56 46.64 -32.96
CA VAL A 46 23.07 45.35 -33.42
C VAL A 46 24.04 44.24 -33.01
N GLY A 47 25.34 44.41 -33.29
CA GLY A 47 26.37 43.44 -32.92
C GLY A 47 26.46 43.20 -31.42
N GLY A 48 26.36 44.26 -30.61
CA GLY A 48 26.36 44.19 -29.15
C GLY A 48 25.16 43.42 -28.60
N SER A 49 23.96 43.69 -29.13
CA SER A 49 22.75 42.95 -28.72
C SER A 49 22.82 41.47 -29.11
N PHE A 50 23.29 41.15 -30.32
CA PHE A 50 23.48 39.75 -30.73
C PHE A 50 24.52 39.05 -29.86
N TYR A 51 25.67 39.68 -29.61
CA TYR A 51 26.71 39.12 -28.76
C TYR A 51 26.19 38.83 -27.34
N TRP A 52 25.41 39.74 -26.77
CA TRP A 52 24.82 39.56 -25.45
C TRP A 52 23.79 38.43 -25.41
N VAL A 53 22.90 38.33 -26.41
CA VAL A 53 21.90 37.25 -26.50
C VAL A 53 22.56 35.87 -26.62
N PHE A 54 23.62 35.75 -27.43
CA PHE A 54 24.35 34.48 -27.58
C PHE A 54 25.08 34.06 -26.30
N GLY A 55 25.56 35.03 -25.51
CA GLY A 55 26.25 34.75 -24.25
C GLY A 55 25.34 34.56 -23.04
N SER A 56 24.11 35.06 -23.09
CA SER A 56 23.20 35.05 -21.94
C SER A 56 22.47 33.71 -21.83
N LYS A 57 22.83 32.94 -20.80
CA LYS A 57 22.04 31.78 -20.37
C LYS A 57 20.94 32.25 -19.42
N LEU A 58 19.69 32.20 -19.87
CA LEU A 58 18.53 32.33 -18.98
C LEU A 58 18.34 31.01 -18.24
N ASP A 59 19.04 30.84 -17.13
CA ASP A 59 18.81 29.73 -16.21
C ASP A 59 17.56 30.05 -15.38
N GLY A 60 16.42 29.46 -15.79
CA GLY A 60 15.17 29.51 -15.04
C GLY A 60 15.10 28.36 -14.04
N ALA A 61 15.31 28.64 -12.76
CA ALA A 61 15.03 27.68 -11.70
C ALA A 61 13.54 27.73 -11.34
N VAL A 62 12.74 26.84 -11.93
CA VAL A 62 11.36 26.64 -11.52
C VAL A 62 11.37 25.75 -10.27
N VAL A 63 11.04 26.34 -9.12
CA VAL A 63 10.80 25.59 -7.88
C VAL A 63 9.42 24.97 -7.96
N ALA A 64 9.34 23.71 -8.42
CA ALA A 64 8.12 22.92 -8.35
C ALA A 64 8.06 22.22 -6.98
N PRO A 65 7.10 22.54 -6.09
CA PRO A 65 6.91 21.80 -4.86
C PRO A 65 6.45 20.37 -5.22
N ALA A 66 7.31 19.38 -5.00
CA ALA A 66 6.98 17.97 -5.11
C ALA A 66 6.72 17.42 -3.71
N SER A 67 5.53 16.87 -3.46
CA SER A 67 5.22 16.13 -2.24
C SER A 67 5.34 14.63 -2.52
N PHE A 68 6.20 13.94 -1.78
CA PHE A 68 6.20 12.48 -1.73
C PHE A 68 5.13 12.05 -0.73
N VAL A 69 3.98 11.59 -1.23
CA VAL A 69 3.01 10.85 -0.43
C VAL A 69 3.38 9.38 -0.58
N VAL A 70 3.66 8.71 0.54
CA VAL A 70 3.77 7.26 0.56
C VAL A 70 2.37 6.73 0.27
N GLU A 71 2.15 6.21 -0.93
CA GLU A 71 0.97 5.44 -1.29
C GLU A 71 1.05 4.10 -0.52
N GLY A 72 0.78 4.18 0.78
CA GLY A 72 0.68 3.03 1.66
C GLY A 72 -0.79 2.82 1.98
N ASP A 73 -1.36 1.72 1.49
CA ASP A 73 -2.65 1.25 1.97
C ASP A 73 -2.53 1.02 3.48
N ARG A 74 -3.03 1.96 4.27
CA ARG A 74 -3.07 1.83 5.73
C ARG A 74 -4.05 0.71 6.07
N LYS A 75 -3.54 -0.49 6.27
CA LYS A 75 -4.34 -1.63 6.72
C LYS A 75 -4.48 -1.54 8.23
N THR A 76 -5.67 -1.14 8.68
CA THR A 76 -6.04 -1.28 10.08
C THR A 76 -6.16 -2.77 10.38
N VAL A 77 -5.29 -3.28 11.25
CA VAL A 77 -5.42 -4.64 11.80
C VAL A 77 -6.28 -4.51 13.05
N GLU A 78 -7.51 -5.00 12.96
CA GLU A 78 -8.48 -5.00 14.05
C GLU A 78 -8.77 -6.46 14.38
N ASP A 79 -8.71 -6.79 15.67
CA ASP A 79 -9.11 -8.10 16.14
C ASP A 79 -10.64 -8.18 16.20
N LEU A 80 -11.22 -9.23 15.59
CA LEU A 80 -12.67 -9.39 15.45
C LEU A 80 -13.36 -9.85 16.73
N ASP A 81 -12.60 -10.49 17.65
CA ASP A 81 -13.14 -11.00 18.91
C ASP A 81 -13.04 -9.99 20.06
N GLY A 82 -12.12 -9.03 20.00
CA GLY A 82 -12.03 -7.96 21.00
C GLY A 82 -11.66 -8.49 22.38
N GLY A 83 -10.44 -9.01 22.51
CA GLY A 83 -9.86 -9.46 23.78
C GLY A 83 -9.11 -8.35 24.55
N ILE A 84 -8.75 -8.65 25.80
CA ILE A 84 -7.82 -7.81 26.58
C ILE A 84 -6.42 -8.01 26.01
N ILE A 85 -5.72 -6.90 25.72
CA ILE A 85 -4.34 -6.94 25.26
C ILE A 85 -3.43 -7.25 26.45
N ASP A 86 -2.68 -8.35 26.37
CA ASP A 86 -1.64 -8.70 27.36
C ASP A 86 -0.33 -7.95 27.05
N SER A 87 0.14 -8.04 25.79
CA SER A 87 1.35 -7.33 25.37
C SER A 87 1.36 -6.97 23.88
N ILE A 88 2.07 -5.87 23.57
CA ILE A 88 2.35 -5.45 22.20
C ILE A 88 3.81 -5.85 21.91
N LEU A 89 4.01 -6.65 20.86
CA LEU A 89 5.28 -7.30 20.54
C LEU A 89 6.15 -6.49 19.57
N VAL A 90 5.63 -5.38 19.06
CA VAL A 90 6.26 -4.54 18.05
C VAL A 90 6.34 -3.10 18.51
N THR A 91 7.34 -2.37 17.99
CA THR A 91 7.54 -0.95 18.28
C THR A 91 7.06 -0.09 17.11
N ASP A 92 6.74 1.17 17.37
CA ASP A 92 6.45 2.13 16.30
C ASP A 92 7.61 2.18 15.29
N GLU A 93 7.26 2.28 14.01
CA GLU A 93 8.19 2.31 12.85
C GLU A 93 8.95 1.00 12.56
N GLU A 94 8.58 -0.10 13.21
CA GLU A 94 9.16 -1.42 12.93
C GLU A 94 8.60 -2.05 11.64
N PHE A 95 9.49 -2.61 10.79
CA PHE A 95 9.08 -3.35 9.60
C PHE A 95 8.62 -4.76 9.97
N VAL A 96 7.34 -5.06 9.71
CA VAL A 96 6.72 -6.36 10.05
C VAL A 96 6.49 -7.23 8.81
N GLN A 97 6.56 -8.55 8.98
CA GLN A 97 6.29 -9.53 7.92
C GLN A 97 4.88 -10.14 8.06
N ALA A 98 4.34 -10.65 6.96
CA ALA A 98 3.06 -11.35 6.98
C ALA A 98 3.12 -12.59 7.89
N GLY A 99 2.19 -12.69 8.85
CA GLY A 99 2.14 -13.78 9.82
C GLY A 99 2.97 -13.55 11.08
N GLN A 100 3.68 -12.42 11.20
CA GLN A 100 4.35 -12.05 12.44
C GLN A 100 3.32 -11.66 13.52
N PRO A 101 3.42 -12.21 14.74
CA PRO A 101 2.55 -11.79 15.84
C PRO A 101 2.89 -10.35 16.25
N LEU A 102 1.89 -9.49 16.25
CA LEU A 102 2.03 -8.07 16.59
C LEU A 102 1.57 -7.76 18.01
N VAL A 103 0.50 -8.44 18.44
CA VAL A 103 -0.16 -8.26 19.72
C VAL A 103 -0.46 -9.64 20.26
N GLN A 104 -0.23 -9.82 21.55
CA GLN A 104 -0.65 -10.99 22.30
C GLN A 104 -1.88 -10.62 23.15
N LEU A 105 -2.95 -11.39 22.98
CA LEU A 105 -4.17 -11.26 23.76
C LEU A 105 -4.06 -12.11 25.03
N ASP A 106 -4.72 -11.68 26.10
CA ASP A 106 -4.87 -12.46 27.32
C ASP A 106 -5.67 -13.73 27.02
N SER A 107 -5.07 -14.89 27.27
CA SER A 107 -5.68 -16.20 27.05
C SER A 107 -6.43 -16.75 28.26
N SER A 108 -6.46 -16.02 29.39
CA SER A 108 -7.00 -16.52 30.66
C SER A 108 -8.42 -17.08 30.55
N ASP A 109 -9.32 -16.35 29.87
CA ASP A 109 -10.71 -16.80 29.69
C ASP A 109 -10.80 -18.00 28.74
N ILE A 110 -10.01 -17.98 27.66
CA ILE A 110 -9.94 -19.08 26.67
C ILE A 110 -9.40 -20.36 27.31
N ASP A 111 -8.40 -20.23 28.18
CA ASP A 111 -7.79 -21.35 28.89
C ASP A 111 -8.77 -21.97 29.91
N VAL A 112 -9.58 -21.14 30.57
CA VAL A 112 -10.66 -21.61 31.44
C VAL A 112 -11.71 -22.37 30.65
N ASP A 113 -12.18 -21.81 29.54
CA ASP A 113 -13.17 -22.45 28.67
C ASP A 113 -12.65 -23.77 28.08
N LEU A 114 -11.39 -23.80 27.64
CA LEU A 114 -10.73 -25.00 27.15
C LEU A 114 -10.65 -26.09 28.22
N SER A 115 -10.34 -25.72 29.46
CA SER A 115 -10.31 -26.64 30.61
C SER A 115 -11.70 -27.20 30.93
N ILE A 116 -12.74 -26.35 30.89
CA ILE A 116 -14.13 -26.77 31.11
C ILE A 116 -14.55 -27.78 30.05
N VAL A 117 -14.37 -27.45 28.76
CA VAL A 117 -14.73 -28.33 27.65
C VAL A 117 -13.93 -29.64 27.70
N GLY A 118 -12.62 -29.56 27.98
CA GLY A 118 -11.77 -30.72 28.16
C GLY A 118 -12.25 -31.66 29.27
N SER A 119 -12.69 -31.10 30.41
CA SER A 119 -13.25 -31.89 31.52
C SER A 119 -14.55 -32.60 31.15
N GLN A 120 -15.45 -31.93 30.42
CA GLN A 120 -16.72 -32.49 29.96
C GLN A 120 -16.49 -33.63 28.95
N MET A 121 -15.56 -33.44 28.00
CA MET A 121 -15.17 -34.48 27.06
C MET A 121 -14.58 -35.70 27.77
N GLY A 122 -13.75 -35.48 28.80
CA GLY A 122 -13.23 -36.53 29.67
C GLY A 122 -14.34 -37.32 30.36
N GLU A 123 -15.31 -36.65 30.98
CA GLU A 123 -16.42 -37.34 31.66
C GLU A 123 -17.27 -38.18 30.68
N LEU A 124 -17.64 -37.59 29.54
CA LEU A 124 -18.48 -38.26 28.54
C LEU A 124 -17.80 -39.48 27.93
N SER A 125 -16.49 -39.40 27.71
CA SER A 125 -15.72 -40.52 27.16
C SER A 125 -15.59 -41.66 28.18
N VAL A 126 -15.37 -41.38 29.47
CA VAL A 126 -15.41 -42.39 30.55
C VAL A 126 -16.80 -43.03 30.62
N ARG A 127 -17.84 -42.21 30.60
CA ARG A 127 -19.23 -42.68 30.68
C ARG A 127 -19.58 -43.59 29.51
N ARG A 128 -19.27 -43.17 28.28
CA ARG A 128 -19.48 -43.97 27.05
C ARG A 128 -18.87 -45.35 27.21
N ALA A 129 -17.67 -45.39 27.72
CA ALA A 129 -16.87 -46.57 27.64
C ALA A 129 -17.16 -47.52 28.83
N ARG A 130 -17.59 -46.99 29.98
CA ARG A 130 -18.33 -47.74 31.01
C ARG A 130 -19.58 -48.41 30.45
N LEU A 131 -20.42 -47.66 29.70
CA LEU A 131 -21.65 -48.19 29.11
C LEU A 131 -21.35 -49.31 28.09
N LEU A 132 -20.31 -49.15 27.27
CA LEU A 132 -19.86 -50.21 26.36
C LEU A 132 -19.40 -51.46 27.11
N ALA A 133 -18.69 -51.32 28.23
CA ALA A 133 -18.29 -52.45 29.04
C ALA A 133 -19.49 -53.17 29.68
N GLN A 134 -20.50 -52.42 30.12
CA GLN A 134 -21.76 -52.97 30.63
C GLN A 134 -22.51 -53.74 29.53
N ILE A 135 -22.60 -53.19 28.32
CA ILE A 135 -23.26 -53.83 27.17
C ILE A 135 -22.55 -55.12 26.78
N ASN A 136 -21.22 -55.12 26.74
CA ASN A 136 -20.43 -56.28 26.34
C ASN A 136 -20.28 -57.33 27.46
N GLY A 137 -20.82 -57.07 28.66
CA GLY A 137 -20.69 -57.97 29.82
C GLY A 137 -19.25 -58.10 30.34
N THR A 138 -18.36 -57.18 29.99
CA THR A 138 -16.96 -57.19 30.42
C THR A 138 -16.83 -56.62 31.83
N ASP A 139 -16.08 -57.32 32.69
CA ASP A 139 -15.81 -56.95 34.09
C ASP A 139 -14.87 -55.75 34.25
N ARG A 140 -14.31 -55.22 33.15
CA ARG A 140 -13.39 -54.09 33.17
C ARG A 140 -13.70 -53.18 32.00
N PHE A 141 -13.67 -51.88 32.27
CA PHE A 141 -13.65 -50.85 31.24
C PHE A 141 -12.19 -50.33 31.12
N ASP A 142 -11.54 -50.61 29.98
CA ASP A 142 -10.12 -50.35 29.76
C ASP A 142 -9.85 -48.94 29.19
N GLU A 143 -8.89 -48.27 29.84
CA GLU A 143 -8.35 -46.93 29.56
C GLU A 143 -7.99 -46.67 28.07
N PRO A 144 -7.32 -47.59 27.33
CA PRO A 144 -6.79 -47.30 26.00
C PRO A 144 -7.89 -47.08 24.95
N THR A 145 -9.03 -47.75 25.08
CA THR A 145 -10.12 -47.71 24.10
C THR A 145 -10.86 -46.38 24.06
N ALA A 146 -10.87 -45.65 25.19
CA ALA A 146 -11.53 -44.36 25.29
C ALA A 146 -10.57 -43.18 25.16
N LEU A 147 -9.29 -43.40 25.46
CA LEU A 147 -8.21 -42.45 25.21
C LEU A 147 -7.71 -42.44 23.76
N ALA A 148 -8.10 -43.42 22.93
CA ALA A 148 -7.64 -43.53 21.53
C ALA A 148 -7.96 -42.30 20.65
N GLY A 149 -8.91 -41.46 21.05
CA GLY A 149 -9.23 -40.19 20.37
C GLY A 149 -8.56 -38.94 20.97
N PHE A 150 -7.87 -39.07 22.10
CA PHE A 150 -7.21 -37.96 22.79
C PHE A 150 -5.70 -38.05 22.55
N SER A 151 -5.20 -37.21 21.64
CA SER A 151 -3.78 -37.18 21.25
C SER A 151 -2.90 -36.44 22.25
N ASP A 152 -3.50 -35.58 23.09
CA ASP A 152 -2.76 -34.64 23.93
C ASP A 152 -2.62 -35.06 25.41
N GLY A 153 -1.48 -34.73 26.01
CA GLY A 153 -1.15 -35.08 27.39
C GLY A 153 -2.05 -34.40 28.42
N MET A 154 -2.53 -33.19 28.13
CA MET A 154 -3.47 -32.45 28.99
C MET A 154 -4.82 -33.18 29.09
N GLN A 155 -5.32 -33.69 27.96
CA GLN A 155 -6.57 -34.47 27.91
C GLN A 155 -6.49 -35.75 28.74
N ARG A 156 -5.29 -36.35 28.88
CA ARG A 156 -5.06 -37.54 29.72
C ARG A 156 -5.21 -37.25 31.22
N LEU A 157 -4.86 -36.05 31.69
CA LEU A 157 -5.03 -35.65 33.10
C LEU A 157 -6.51 -35.51 33.46
N HIS A 158 -7.31 -34.91 32.57
CA HIS A 158 -8.76 -34.75 32.76
C HIS A 158 -9.54 -36.08 32.75
N TRP A 159 -8.95 -37.16 32.24
CA TRP A 159 -9.56 -38.50 32.23
C TRP A 159 -9.48 -39.22 33.58
N LEU A 160 -8.39 -39.03 34.35
CA LEU A 160 -8.11 -39.84 35.52
C LEU A 160 -9.14 -39.66 36.65
N SER A 161 -9.53 -38.41 36.93
CA SER A 161 -10.49 -38.10 37.99
C SER A 161 -11.91 -38.66 37.73
N PRO A 162 -12.53 -38.48 36.54
CA PRO A 162 -13.81 -39.11 36.24
C PRO A 162 -13.68 -40.63 36.12
N TYR A 163 -12.56 -41.16 35.63
CA TYR A 163 -12.33 -42.61 35.53
C TYR A 163 -12.39 -43.29 36.90
N LEU A 164 -11.66 -42.78 37.89
CA LEU A 164 -11.64 -43.38 39.23
C LEU A 164 -13.04 -43.38 39.87
N THR A 165 -13.76 -42.28 39.71
CA THR A 165 -15.14 -42.14 40.22
C THR A 165 -16.07 -43.17 39.56
N GLN A 166 -16.06 -43.25 38.23
CA GLN A 166 -16.91 -44.20 37.48
C GLN A 166 -16.50 -45.65 37.72
N LYS A 167 -15.22 -45.93 37.92
CA LYS A 167 -14.70 -47.26 38.25
C LYS A 167 -15.25 -47.75 39.59
N GLN A 168 -15.21 -46.92 40.63
CA GLN A 168 -15.75 -47.28 41.94
C GLN A 168 -17.24 -47.60 41.88
N LEU A 169 -18.01 -46.81 41.13
CA LEU A 169 -19.44 -47.05 40.91
C LEU A 169 -19.66 -48.38 40.17
N PHE A 170 -18.93 -48.62 39.09
CA PHE A 170 -19.02 -49.85 38.32
C PHE A 170 -18.68 -51.10 39.16
N ASP A 171 -17.60 -51.04 39.95
CA ASP A 171 -17.16 -52.13 40.82
C ASP A 171 -18.16 -52.39 41.96
N ALA A 172 -18.86 -51.35 42.44
CA ALA A 172 -19.92 -51.47 43.44
C ALA A 172 -21.16 -52.16 42.84
N GLU A 173 -21.59 -51.74 41.65
CA GLU A 173 -22.70 -52.36 40.93
C GLU A 173 -22.42 -53.84 40.59
N ALA A 174 -21.20 -54.16 40.15
CA ALA A 174 -20.80 -55.53 39.84
C ALA A 174 -20.84 -56.44 41.08
N ARG A 175 -20.37 -55.93 42.23
CA ARG A 175 -20.46 -56.65 43.52
C ARG A 175 -21.90 -56.89 43.93
N ALA A 176 -22.76 -55.88 43.83
CA ALA A 176 -24.19 -56.02 44.15
C ALA A 176 -24.86 -57.12 43.31
N ARG A 177 -24.68 -57.10 41.98
CA ARG A 177 -25.22 -58.13 41.08
C ARG A 177 -24.74 -59.55 41.41
N ARG A 178 -23.47 -59.72 41.79
CA ARG A 178 -22.92 -61.02 42.19
C ARG A 178 -23.53 -61.52 43.50
N THR A 179 -23.67 -60.65 44.49
CA THR A 179 -24.29 -60.99 45.78
C THR A 179 -25.75 -61.40 45.58
N GLU A 180 -26.51 -60.68 44.75
CA GLU A 180 -27.89 -61.04 44.42
C GLU A 180 -27.98 -62.40 43.73
N ALA A 181 -27.10 -62.67 42.75
CA ALA A 181 -27.05 -63.96 42.07
C ALA A 181 -26.74 -65.12 43.03
N GLN A 182 -25.84 -64.90 44.01
CA GLN A 182 -25.53 -65.89 45.05
C GLN A 182 -26.70 -66.16 45.99
N ILE A 183 -27.40 -65.11 46.44
CA ILE A 183 -28.58 -65.24 47.29
C ILE A 183 -29.69 -66.00 46.56
N ASN A 184 -29.91 -65.70 45.28
CA ASN A 184 -30.91 -66.40 44.48
C ASN A 184 -30.55 -67.88 44.27
N ALA A 185 -29.26 -68.18 44.06
CA ALA A 185 -28.78 -69.56 43.91
C ALA A 185 -28.92 -70.40 45.19
N GLN A 186 -28.94 -69.80 46.38
CA GLN A 186 -29.17 -70.51 47.65
C GLN A 186 -30.66 -70.77 47.95
N ARG A 187 -31.56 -70.12 47.20
CA ARG A 187 -33.02 -70.19 47.43
C ARG A 187 -33.72 -71.27 46.60
N ILE A 188 -33.01 -71.89 45.67
CA ILE A 188 -33.43 -73.01 44.82
C ILE A 188 -32.86 -74.29 45.41
#